data_AF-A0A0Q5NFQ1-F1
#
_entry.id   AF-A0A0Q5NFQ1-F1
#
_cell.length_a   1.000
_cell.length_b   1.000
_cell.length_c   1.000
_cell.angle_alpha   90.00
_cell.angle_beta   90.00
_cell.angle_gamma   90.00
#
_symmetry.space_group_name_H-M   'P 1'
#
loop_
_entity.id
_entity.type
_entity.pdbx_description
1 polymer ?
#
loop_
_entity_poly.entity_id
_entity_poly.type
_entity_poly.pdbx_seq_one_letter_code
_entity_poly.pdbx_strand_id
1 'polypeptide(L)'
;MINKQEIIDDLKDKFNGLRNGYIILGWEDELVCQTDEETMVQVLHNIIIVLQHKGKYVTVSEIQAMPSEDRHWKAVMDRNFLTAELIRIFTAMIQMLQGTWTSSDFDMKINWK
;
A
#
# COMPACT_ATOMS: atom_id res chain seq x y z
N MET A 1 19.36 19.85 17.69
CA MET A 1 18.46 20.57 16.76
C MET A 1 18.46 19.76 15.48
N ILE A 2 17.35 19.11 15.13
CA ILE A 2 17.28 18.32 13.89
C ILE A 2 17.10 19.32 12.75
N ASN A 3 17.93 19.22 11.71
CA ASN A 3 17.90 20.14 10.59
C ASN A 3 16.61 19.90 9.79
N LYS A 4 15.88 20.97 9.46
CA LYS A 4 14.68 20.89 8.62
C LYS A 4 14.95 20.12 7.31
N GLN A 5 16.17 20.25 6.77
CA GLN A 5 16.57 19.54 5.57
C GLN A 5 16.72 18.03 5.79
N GLU A 6 17.28 17.58 6.92
CA GLU A 6 17.35 16.15 7.25
C GLU A 6 15.95 15.54 7.40
N ILE A 7 14.99 16.30 7.92
CA ILE A 7 13.59 15.83 8.02
C ILE A 7 12.96 15.70 6.64
N ILE A 8 13.21 16.67 5.75
CA ILE A 8 12.70 16.62 4.37
C ILE A 8 13.34 15.49 3.58
N ASP A 9 14.64 15.26 3.74
CA ASP A 9 15.36 14.21 3.03
C ASP A 9 14.95 12.83 3.57
N ASP A 10 14.77 12.68 4.89
CA ASP A 10 14.23 11.47 5.51
C ASP A 10 12.75 11.23 5.10
N LEU A 11 11.97 12.29 4.87
CA LEU A 11 10.62 12.18 4.28
C LEU A 11 10.66 11.73 2.82
N LYS A 12 11.55 12.28 1.99
CA LYS A 12 11.73 11.85 0.59
C LYS A 12 12.21 10.41 0.47
N ASP A 13 13.12 10.00 1.35
CA ASP A 13 13.58 8.61 1.45
C ASP A 13 12.45 7.67 1.91
N LYS A 14 11.49 8.16 2.71
CA LYS A 14 10.27 7.41 3.05
C LYS A 14 9.35 7.24 1.84
N PHE A 15 9.20 8.25 0.98
CA PHE A 15 8.34 8.17 -0.21
C PHE A 15 8.81 7.13 -1.24
N ASN A 16 10.12 6.88 -1.35
CA ASN A 16 10.70 6.05 -2.43
C ASN A 16 10.92 4.55 -2.10
N GLY A 17 10.15 4.00 -1.17
CA GLY A 17 10.01 2.54 -1.07
C GLY A 17 10.57 1.96 0.22
N LEU A 18 9.63 1.39 1.00
CA LEU A 18 9.83 0.44 2.08
C LEU A 18 10.92 0.77 3.11
N ARG A 19 10.49 1.36 4.23
CA ARG A 19 11.30 1.42 5.46
C ARG A 19 10.48 0.93 6.65
N ASN A 20 11.08 0.13 7.53
CA ASN A 20 10.51 -0.37 8.79
C ASN A 20 9.24 -1.24 8.68
N GLY A 21 9.05 -1.98 7.58
CA GLY A 21 7.92 -2.91 7.42
C GLY A 21 6.61 -2.26 6.97
N TYR A 22 6.64 -1.00 6.55
CA TYR A 22 5.51 -0.31 5.94
C TYR A 22 5.60 -0.35 4.41
N ILE A 23 4.47 -0.57 3.75
CA ILE A 23 4.32 -0.28 2.33
C ILE A 23 4.09 1.22 2.21
N ILE A 24 5.03 1.91 1.57
CA ILE A 24 4.91 3.34 1.26
C ILE A 24 4.76 3.45 -0.25
N LEU A 25 3.73 4.17 -0.67
CA LEU A 25 3.36 4.34 -2.07
C LEU A 25 3.70 5.78 -2.46
N GLY A 26 4.87 5.95 -3.07
CA GLY A 26 5.45 7.23 -3.48
C GLY A 26 4.76 7.87 -4.68
N TRP A 27 3.44 7.88 -4.69
CA TRP A 27 2.65 8.30 -5.86
C TRP A 27 2.48 9.81 -5.97
N GLU A 28 3.06 10.60 -5.06
CA GLU A 28 2.97 12.07 -5.11
C GLU A 28 3.53 12.63 -6.43
N ASP A 29 4.63 12.06 -6.93
CA ASP A 29 5.25 12.48 -8.19
C ASP A 29 4.50 11.93 -9.44
N GLU A 30 3.61 10.94 -9.26
CA GLU A 30 2.89 10.25 -10.34
C GLU A 30 1.41 10.67 -10.44
N LEU A 31 0.81 11.14 -9.35
CA LEU A 31 -0.57 11.62 -9.27
C LEU A 31 -0.61 13.14 -9.47
N VAL A 32 -0.21 13.58 -10.66
CA VAL A 32 -0.01 15.00 -10.96
C VAL A 32 -1.34 15.67 -11.35
N CYS A 33 -2.31 14.88 -11.83
CA CYS A 33 -3.63 15.36 -12.18
C CYS A 33 -4.76 14.40 -11.79
N GLN A 34 -5.99 14.91 -11.88
CA GLN A 34 -7.21 14.16 -11.57
C GLN A 34 -7.33 12.85 -12.37
N THR A 35 -6.86 12.83 -13.63
CA THR A 35 -6.89 11.63 -14.46
C THR A 35 -5.97 10.52 -13.91
N ASP A 36 -4.85 10.89 -13.29
CA ASP A 36 -3.93 9.94 -12.67
C ASP A 36 -4.57 9.33 -11.41
N GLU A 37 -5.24 10.17 -10.60
CA GLU A 37 -6.01 9.71 -9.43
C GLU A 37 -7.15 8.78 -9.83
N GLU A 38 -7.91 9.10 -10.87
CA GLU A 38 -8.98 8.24 -11.41
C GLU A 38 -8.43 6.90 -11.94
N THR A 39 -7.28 6.94 -12.62
CA THR A 39 -6.58 5.73 -13.07
C THR A 39 -6.16 4.87 -11.90
N MET A 40 -5.62 5.47 -10.84
CA MET A 40 -5.23 4.75 -9.63
C MET A 40 -6.43 4.13 -8.92
N VAL A 41 -7.54 4.87 -8.81
CA VAL A 41 -8.82 4.34 -8.28
C VAL A 41 -9.26 3.11 -9.08
N GLN A 42 -9.16 3.15 -10.42
CA GLN A 42 -9.50 2.00 -11.26
C GLN A 42 -8.58 0.80 -11.03
N VAL A 43 -7.28 1.03 -10.88
CA VAL A 43 -6.31 -0.03 -10.55
C VAL A 43 -6.64 -0.67 -9.21
N LEU A 44 -6.91 0.14 -8.18
CA LEU A 44 -7.29 -0.34 -6.85
C LEU A 44 -8.60 -1.13 -6.87
N HIS A 45 -9.60 -0.67 -7.63
CA HIS A 45 -10.84 -1.42 -7.83
C HIS A 45 -10.59 -2.78 -8.49
N ASN A 46 -9.74 -2.84 -9.51
CA ASN A 46 -9.39 -4.09 -10.17
C ASN A 46 -8.70 -5.07 -9.20
N ILE A 47 -7.81 -4.58 -8.35
CA ILE A 47 -7.18 -5.38 -7.29
C ILE A 47 -8.22 -5.93 -6.33
N ILE A 48 -9.16 -5.09 -5.87
CA ILE A 48 -10.25 -5.52 -4.99
C ILE A 48 -11.09 -6.62 -5.64
N ILE A 49 -11.45 -6.49 -6.92
CA ILE A 49 -12.20 -7.52 -7.66
C ILE A 49 -11.42 -8.84 -7.67
N VAL A 50 -10.13 -8.81 -8.00
CA VAL A 50 -9.27 -10.01 -7.98
C VAL A 50 -9.24 -10.64 -6.59
N LEU A 51 -9.15 -9.84 -5.54
CA LEU A 51 -9.15 -10.32 -4.16
C LEU A 51 -10.52 -10.90 -3.74
N GLN A 52 -11.64 -10.32 -4.18
CA GLN A 52 -12.97 -10.86 -3.87
C GLN A 52 -13.17 -12.27 -4.43
N HIS A 53 -12.47 -12.62 -5.51
CA HIS A 53 -12.46 -13.97 -6.08
C HIS A 53 -11.34 -14.87 -5.52
N LYS A 54 -10.47 -14.36 -4.64
CA LYS A 54 -9.51 -15.18 -3.89
C LYS A 54 -10.21 -15.94 -2.76
N GLY A 55 -9.53 -16.97 -2.26
CA GLY A 55 -9.93 -17.64 -1.03
C GLY A 55 -9.75 -16.74 0.21
N LYS A 56 -9.90 -17.34 1.40
CA LYS A 56 -9.81 -16.62 2.69
C LYS A 56 -8.47 -15.89 2.89
N TYR A 57 -7.40 -16.39 2.29
CA TYR A 57 -6.06 -15.86 2.44
C TYR A 57 -5.40 -15.59 1.10
N VAL A 58 -4.58 -14.54 1.06
CA VAL A 58 -3.50 -14.38 0.07
C VAL A 58 -2.22 -14.91 0.72
N THR A 59 -1.65 -15.93 0.11
CA THR A 59 -0.50 -16.64 0.69
C THR A 59 0.82 -15.93 0.39
N VAL A 60 1.78 -16.09 1.30
CA VAL A 60 3.15 -15.61 1.11
C VAL A 60 3.74 -16.12 -0.20
N SER A 61 3.51 -17.39 -0.55
CA SER A 61 4.04 -17.98 -1.79
C SER A 61 3.45 -17.33 -3.04
N GLU A 62 2.15 -16.99 -3.03
CA GLU A 62 1.53 -16.25 -4.14
C GLU A 62 2.15 -14.87 -4.31
N ILE A 63 2.38 -14.17 -3.19
CA ILE A 63 2.98 -12.84 -3.21
C ILE A 63 4.43 -12.98 -3.70
N GLN A 64 5.27 -13.82 -3.09
CA GLN A 64 6.68 -14.05 -3.47
C GLN A 64 6.89 -14.55 -4.90
N ALA A 65 5.87 -15.13 -5.53
CA ALA A 65 5.92 -15.53 -6.95
C ALA A 65 5.83 -14.32 -7.90
N MET A 66 5.40 -13.16 -7.43
CA MET A 66 5.32 -11.95 -8.26
C MET A 66 6.73 -11.50 -8.71
N PRO A 67 6.88 -11.08 -9.97
CA PRO A 67 8.13 -10.52 -10.45
C PRO A 67 8.42 -9.21 -9.70
N SER A 68 9.63 -9.08 -9.19
CA SER A 68 10.10 -7.86 -8.54
C SER A 68 11.61 -7.83 -8.56
N GLU A 69 12.17 -6.64 -8.76
CA GLU A 69 13.61 -6.39 -8.77
C GLU A 69 14.20 -6.32 -7.36
N ASP A 70 13.37 -6.00 -6.37
CA ASP A 70 13.78 -6.05 -4.97
C ASP A 70 13.88 -7.52 -4.54
N ARG A 71 15.01 -7.92 -3.97
CA ARG A 71 15.23 -9.27 -3.44
C ARG A 71 14.87 -9.37 -1.95
N HIS A 72 14.77 -8.23 -1.26
CA HIS A 72 14.55 -8.18 0.18
C HIS A 72 13.08 -8.29 0.56
N TRP A 73 12.13 -7.75 -0.23
CA TRP A 73 10.69 -7.87 0.11
C TRP A 73 10.21 -9.32 0.25
N LYS A 74 10.81 -10.28 -0.48
CA LYS A 74 10.47 -11.70 -0.33
C LYS A 74 10.88 -12.23 1.06
N ALA A 75 11.99 -11.74 1.60
CA ALA A 75 12.55 -12.23 2.87
C ALA A 75 11.82 -11.69 4.11
N VAL A 76 11.11 -10.56 4.01
CA VAL A 76 10.37 -9.95 5.13
C VAL A 76 8.92 -10.43 5.26
N MET A 77 8.39 -11.12 4.26
CA MET A 77 7.01 -11.63 4.27
C MET A 77 6.99 -13.07 4.78
N ASP A 78 6.54 -13.28 6.02
CA ASP A 78 6.50 -14.60 6.68
C ASP A 78 5.08 -15.07 7.01
N ARG A 79 4.06 -14.24 6.73
CA ARG A 79 2.65 -14.51 7.08
C ARG A 79 1.69 -14.27 5.94
N ASN A 80 0.70 -15.16 5.84
CA ASN A 80 -0.41 -15.01 4.91
C ASN A 80 -1.31 -13.84 5.36
N PHE A 81 -1.88 -13.15 4.39
CA PHE A 81 -2.80 -12.04 4.62
C PHE A 81 -4.23 -12.53 4.54
N LEU A 82 -5.08 -12.07 5.46
CA LEU A 82 -6.53 -12.20 5.26
C LEU A 82 -6.92 -11.35 4.05
N THR A 83 -7.58 -11.97 3.08
CA THR A 83 -8.06 -11.27 1.87
C THR A 83 -8.94 -10.07 2.23
N ALA A 84 -9.76 -10.20 3.28
CA ALA A 84 -10.62 -9.12 3.78
C ALA A 84 -9.82 -7.91 4.29
N GLU A 85 -8.66 -8.11 4.92
CA GLU A 85 -7.82 -7.01 5.40
C GLU A 85 -7.18 -6.24 4.24
N LEU A 86 -6.73 -6.95 3.19
CA LEU A 86 -6.22 -6.29 1.99
C LEU A 86 -7.31 -5.48 1.28
N ILE A 87 -8.51 -6.04 1.14
CA ILE A 87 -9.67 -5.32 0.58
C ILE A 87 -9.98 -4.07 1.41
N ARG A 88 -9.95 -4.16 2.74
CA ARG A 88 -10.17 -3.01 3.64
C ARG A 88 -9.16 -1.91 3.38
N ILE A 89 -7.87 -2.25 3.26
CA ILE A 89 -6.78 -1.28 2.99
C ILE A 89 -6.98 -0.62 1.63
N PHE A 90 -7.18 -1.39 0.56
CA PHE A 90 -7.38 -0.82 -0.78
C PHE A 90 -8.65 0.04 -0.87
N THR A 91 -9.70 -0.31 -0.14
CA THR A 91 -10.91 0.51 -0.04
C THR A 91 -10.63 1.84 0.66
N ALA A 92 -9.87 1.82 1.76
CA ALA A 92 -9.45 3.04 2.45
C ALA A 92 -8.62 3.96 1.53
N MET A 93 -7.71 3.38 0.74
CA MET A 93 -6.91 4.14 -0.22
C MET A 93 -7.77 4.81 -1.30
N ILE A 94 -8.78 4.10 -1.85
CA ILE A 94 -9.74 4.70 -2.79
C ILE A 94 -10.48 5.87 -2.12
N GLN A 95 -10.93 5.69 -0.88
CA GLN A 95 -11.61 6.76 -0.13
C GLN A 95 -10.71 7.96 0.12
N MET A 96 -9.42 7.75 0.38
CA MET A 96 -8.44 8.83 0.55
C MET A 96 -8.24 9.61 -0.76
N LEU A 97 -8.06 8.91 -1.89
CA LEU A 97 -7.93 9.53 -3.22
C LEU A 97 -9.20 10.32 -3.60
N GLN A 98 -10.38 9.81 -3.27
CA GLN A 98 -11.65 10.48 -3.56
C GLN A 98 -12.04 11.55 -2.53
N GLY A 99 -11.23 11.77 -1.49
CA GLY A 99 -11.54 12.72 -0.41
C GLY A 99 -12.75 12.34 0.45
N THR A 100 -13.16 11.07 0.45
CA THR A 100 -14.29 10.54 1.22
C THR A 100 -13.88 9.79 2.49
N TRP A 101 -12.56 9.64 2.72
CA TRP A 101 -12.03 9.03 3.93
C TRP A 101 -12.26 9.91 5.16
N THR A 102 -12.93 9.37 6.18
CA THR A 102 -13.31 10.10 7.41
C THR A 102 -12.64 9.59 8.68
N SER A 103 -11.88 8.50 8.60
CA SER A 103 -11.21 7.90 9.76
C SER A 103 -9.87 8.59 10.04
N SER A 104 -9.47 8.61 11.32
CA SER A 104 -8.16 9.10 11.76
C SER A 104 -7.12 7.99 11.92
N ASP A 105 -7.49 6.72 11.68
CA ASP A 105 -6.56 5.59 11.71
C ASP A 105 -5.79 5.47 10.40
N PHE A 106 -4.76 6.31 10.25
CA PHE A 106 -3.85 6.28 9.10
C PHE A 106 -2.85 5.12 9.13
N ASP A 107 -2.64 4.50 10.30
CA ASP A 107 -1.73 3.36 10.44
C ASP A 107 -2.29 2.11 9.74
N MET A 108 -3.63 2.05 9.56
CA MET A 108 -4.35 0.97 8.87
C MET A 108 -3.89 -0.44 9.29
N LYS A 109 -3.64 -0.63 10.58
CA LYS A 109 -3.01 -1.85 11.12
C LYS A 109 -3.75 -3.10 10.66
N ILE A 110 -2.99 -4.05 10.10
CA ILE A 110 -3.55 -5.32 9.66
C ILE A 110 -3.92 -6.15 10.90
N ASN A 111 -5.14 -6.66 10.92
CA ASN A 111 -5.53 -7.66 11.89
C ASN A 111 -5.01 -9.04 11.48
N TRP A 112 -4.06 -9.55 12.26
CA TRP A 112 -3.41 -10.85 12.02
C TRP A 112 -4.09 -12.04 12.72
N LYS A 113 -5.16 -11.80 13.49
CA LYS A 113 -5.87 -12.84 14.27
C LYS A 113 -6.93 -13.56 13.45
#